data_AF-A0A9K3NM41-F1
#
_entry.id   AF-A0A9K3NM41-F1
#
_cell.length_a   1.000
_cell.length_b   1.000
_cell.length_c   1.000
_cell.angle_alpha   90.00
_cell.angle_beta   90.00
_cell.angle_gamma   90.00
#
_symmetry.space_group_name_H-M   'P 1'
#
loop_
_entity.id
_entity.type
_entity.pdbx_description
1 polymer ?
#
loop_
_entity_poly.entity_id
_entity_poly.type
_entity_poly.pdbx_seq_one_letter_code
_entity_poly.pdbx_strand_id
1 'polypeptide(L)'
;MLLFEIIGRRRRNTDINNSSDIRQWFPVWAWDKYETNQMRDLMIACEIEEKDHEVVERLLKVALCCVQYRAETRPMMSTVVKMLEGVIEVPKPLNPFTHLFSRSSNQPNLSFTRMPWNFYGSNWSSSL
;
A
#
# COMPACT_ATOMS: atom_id res chain seq x y z
N MET A 1 3.68 -4.02 4.89
CA MET A 1 3.20 -2.89 5.72
C MET A 1 4.33 -1.98 6.17
N LEU A 2 5.41 -2.49 6.78
CA LEU A 2 6.57 -1.67 7.20
C LEU A 2 7.16 -0.76 6.12
N LEU A 3 7.31 -1.26 4.88
CA LEU A 3 7.82 -0.43 3.77
C LEU A 3 6.97 0.81 3.49
N PHE A 4 5.63 0.69 3.59
CA PHE A 4 4.74 1.84 3.45
C PHE A 4 4.87 2.82 4.61
N GLU A 5 5.20 2.35 5.82
CA GLU A 5 5.42 3.21 6.99
C GLU A 5 6.75 3.96 6.88
N ILE A 6 7.77 3.33 6.29
CA ILE A 6 9.07 3.94 6.00
C ILE A 6 8.88 5.04 4.94
N ILE A 7 8.19 4.74 3.82
CA ILE A 7 7.93 5.72 2.75
C ILE A 7 7.04 6.85 3.27
N GLY A 8 5.92 6.51 3.88
CA GLY A 8 4.92 7.48 4.35
C GLY A 8 5.31 8.25 5.60
N ARG A 9 6.55 8.05 6.08
CA ARG A 9 7.23 8.71 7.22
C ARG A 9 6.24 9.28 8.22
N ARG A 10 5.43 8.39 8.80
CA ARG A 10 4.34 8.67 9.75
C ARG A 10 3.72 10.07 9.58
N ARG A 11 2.74 10.21 8.69
CA ARG A 11 1.74 11.31 8.60
C ARG A 11 1.32 11.83 9.98
N ARG A 12 2.14 12.72 10.54
CA ARG A 12 2.07 13.31 11.88
C ARG A 12 2.79 14.65 11.72
N ASN A 13 2.39 15.50 10.78
CA ASN A 13 1.70 16.71 11.22
C ASN A 13 1.01 17.58 10.15
N THR A 14 0.99 17.23 8.87
CA THR A 14 0.45 18.15 7.85
C THR A 14 -1.03 17.88 7.59
N ASP A 15 -1.83 18.70 8.27
CA ASP A 15 -3.17 19.17 7.92
C ASP A 15 -4.35 18.24 8.17
N ILE A 16 -4.73 18.25 9.45
CA ILE A 16 -6.04 17.90 10.03
C ILE A 16 -7.17 18.88 9.58
N ASN A 17 -6.88 19.86 8.71
CA ASN A 17 -7.80 20.99 8.46
C ASN A 17 -8.54 20.99 7.10
N ASN A 18 -8.33 20.04 6.19
CA ASN A 18 -9.21 19.90 5.02
C ASN A 18 -10.30 18.85 5.29
N SER A 19 -11.45 19.40 5.65
CA SER A 19 -12.68 18.76 6.08
C SER A 19 -13.48 18.23 4.89
N SER A 20 -13.15 17.03 4.39
CA SER A 20 -14.06 16.14 3.61
C SER A 20 -13.39 14.86 3.10
N ASP A 21 -12.07 14.86 2.91
CA ASP A 21 -11.31 13.69 2.43
C ASP A 21 -10.85 12.79 3.57
N ILE A 22 -11.82 12.00 4.02
CA ILE A 22 -11.73 10.96 5.03
C ILE A 22 -10.51 10.05 4.80
N ARG A 23 -9.45 10.21 5.61
CA ARG A 23 -8.39 9.21 5.93
C ARG A 23 -8.17 8.12 4.86
N GLN A 24 -7.81 8.50 3.64
CA GLN A 24 -7.52 7.51 2.60
C GLN A 24 -6.33 6.66 3.08
N TRP A 25 -6.52 5.34 3.14
CA TRP A 25 -5.50 4.42 3.62
C TRP A 25 -4.24 4.58 2.76
N PHE A 26 -3.10 4.89 3.39
CA PHE A 26 -1.87 5.29 2.69
C PHE A 26 -1.46 4.33 1.56
N PRO A 27 -1.54 2.99 1.71
CA PRO A 27 -1.25 2.05 0.62
C PRO A 27 -2.13 2.23 -0.63
N VAL A 28 -3.42 2.55 -0.47
CA VAL A 28 -4.34 2.80 -1.59
C VAL A 28 -4.01 4.11 -2.28
N TRP A 29 -3.73 5.16 -1.51
CA TRP A 29 -3.30 6.44 -2.05
C TRP A 29 -1.94 6.36 -2.76
N ALA A 30 -1.00 5.60 -2.20
CA ALA A 30 0.31 5.39 -2.80
C ALA A 30 0.22 4.57 -4.11
N TRP A 31 -0.72 3.62 -4.19
CA TRP A 31 -1.03 2.93 -5.44
C TRP A 31 -1.59 3.88 -6.50
N ASP A 32 -2.56 4.73 -6.14
CA ASP A 32 -3.16 5.70 -7.07
C ASP A 32 -2.10 6.64 -7.68
N LYS A 33 -1.19 7.15 -6.85
CA LYS A 33 -0.05 7.95 -7.30
C LYS A 33 0.96 7.17 -8.15
N TYR A 34 1.17 5.89 -7.87
CA TYR A 34 2.00 5.02 -8.70
C TYR A 34 1.36 4.76 -10.08
N GLU A 35 0.06 4.45 -10.12
CA GLU A 35 -0.67 4.13 -11.35
C GLU A 35 -0.81 5.34 -12.27
N THR A 36 -1.00 6.53 -11.71
CA THR A 36 -1.09 7.80 -12.45
C THR A 36 0.26 8.40 -12.85
N ASN A 37 1.38 7.72 -12.53
CA ASN A 37 2.75 8.22 -12.70
C ASN A 37 3.01 9.55 -11.96
N GLN A 38 2.31 9.80 -10.85
CA GLN A 38 2.43 10.99 -10.01
C GLN A 38 3.35 10.74 -8.81
N MET A 39 4.52 10.12 -9.02
CA MET A 39 5.47 9.81 -7.94
C MET A 39 6.00 11.07 -7.24
N ARG A 40 6.14 12.17 -7.98
CA ARG A 40 6.56 13.46 -7.40
C ARG A 40 5.60 13.96 -6.33
N ASP A 41 4.29 13.86 -6.54
CA ASP A 41 3.30 14.24 -5.53
C ASP A 41 3.43 13.38 -4.27
N LEU A 42 3.72 12.09 -4.45
CA LEU A 42 3.96 11.16 -3.34
C LEU A 42 5.17 11.58 -2.53
N MET A 43 6.28 11.91 -3.20
CA MET A 43 7.52 12.34 -2.56
C MET A 43 7.36 13.68 -1.84
N ILE A 44 6.68 14.66 -2.44
CA ILE A 44 6.37 15.95 -1.81
C ILE A 44 5.56 15.74 -0.53
N ALA A 45 4.51 14.92 -0.58
CA ALA A 45 3.68 14.65 0.59
C ALA A 45 4.41 13.86 1.69
N CYS A 46 5.45 13.10 1.33
CA CYS A 46 6.28 12.33 2.28
C CYS A 46 7.56 13.06 2.69
N GLU A 47 7.75 14.30 2.24
CA GLU A 47 8.95 15.13 2.49
C GLU A 47 10.25 14.43 2.05
N ILE A 48 10.21 13.74 0.90
CA ILE A 48 11.37 13.03 0.34
C ILE A 48 12.03 13.86 -0.75
N GLU A 49 13.36 13.95 -0.71
CA GLU A 49 14.15 14.68 -1.69
C GLU A 49 14.13 14.00 -3.06
N GLU A 50 14.20 14.79 -4.15
CA GLU A 50 14.17 14.27 -5.53
C GLU A 50 15.34 13.30 -5.83
N LYS A 51 16.49 13.48 -5.16
CA LYS A 51 17.67 12.60 -5.29
C LYS A 51 17.35 11.13 -4.96
N ASP A 52 16.36 10.89 -4.11
CA ASP A 52 15.98 9.56 -3.65
C ASP A 52 14.84 8.94 -4.48
N HIS A 53 14.45 9.58 -5.59
CA HIS A 53 13.33 9.14 -6.44
C HIS A 53 13.41 7.66 -6.81
N GLU A 54 14.57 7.20 -7.30
CA GLU A 54 14.74 5.81 -7.72
C GLU A 54 14.60 4.83 -6.55
N VAL A 55 15.11 5.21 -5.37
CA VAL A 55 15.05 4.41 -4.15
C VAL A 55 13.60 4.30 -3.67
N VAL A 56 12.86 5.42 -3.66
CA VAL A 56 11.44 5.46 -3.27
C VAL A 56 10.59 4.65 -4.24
N GLU A 57 10.82 4.81 -5.54
CA GLU A 57 10.08 4.06 -6.56
C GLU A 57 10.30 2.56 -6.39
N ARG A 58 11.54 2.13 -6.17
CA ARG A 58 11.89 0.73 -5.91
C ARG A 58 11.22 0.22 -4.64
N LEU A 59 11.33 0.97 -3.54
CA LEU A 59 10.68 0.65 -2.26
C LEU A 59 9.17 0.51 -2.41
N LEU A 60 8.53 1.40 -3.17
CA LEU A 60 7.09 1.38 -3.40
C LEU A 60 6.68 0.15 -4.22
N LYS A 61 7.40 -0.17 -5.31
CA LYS A 61 7.15 -1.36 -6.11
C LYS A 61 7.26 -2.64 -5.27
N VAL A 62 8.32 -2.75 -4.46
CA VAL A 62 8.49 -3.88 -3.54
C VAL A 62 7.36 -3.95 -2.52
N ALA A 63 6.99 -2.81 -1.93
CA ALA A 63 5.90 -2.72 -0.95
C ALA A 63 4.57 -3.22 -1.55
N LEU A 64 4.27 -2.81 -2.79
CA LEU A 64 3.09 -3.22 -3.55
C LEU A 64 3.08 -4.73 -3.87
N CYS A 65 4.21 -5.29 -4.30
CA CYS A 65 4.34 -6.73 -4.51
C CYS A 65 4.09 -7.54 -3.22
N CYS A 66 4.54 -7.03 -2.07
CA CYS A 66 4.39 -7.70 -0.78
C CYS A 66 2.95 -7.68 -0.23
N VAL A 67 2.12 -6.68 -0.59
CA VAL A 67 0.73 -6.56 -0.11
C VAL A 67 -0.30 -7.18 -1.04
N GLN A 68 0.16 -7.92 -2.05
CA GLN A 68 -0.73 -8.55 -3.02
C GLN A 68 -1.75 -9.48 -2.35
N TYR A 69 -3.00 -9.46 -2.82
CA TYR A 69 -4.09 -10.20 -2.19
C TYR A 69 -3.83 -11.72 -2.19
N ARG A 70 -3.38 -12.27 -3.32
CA ARG A 70 -3.03 -13.69 -3.45
C ARG A 70 -1.68 -13.99 -2.80
N ALA A 71 -1.63 -15.03 -1.97
CA ALA A 71 -0.41 -15.44 -1.29
C ALA A 71 0.66 -15.95 -2.26
N GLU A 72 0.27 -16.68 -3.33
CA GLU A 72 1.21 -17.26 -4.30
C GLU A 72 2.02 -16.21 -5.07
N THR A 73 1.45 -15.02 -5.24
CA THR A 73 2.10 -13.92 -5.95
C THR A 73 3.02 -13.08 -5.06
N ARG A 74 3.04 -13.32 -3.75
CA ARG A 74 3.94 -12.60 -2.84
C ARG A 74 5.35 -13.16 -2.95
N PRO A 75 6.37 -12.32 -3.13
CA PRO A 75 7.76 -12.79 -3.17
C PRO A 75 8.21 -13.32 -1.80
N MET A 76 9.12 -14.29 -1.82
CA MET A 76 9.81 -14.75 -0.61
C MET A 76 10.68 -13.62 -0.04
N MET A 77 10.89 -13.61 1.28
CA MET A 77 11.70 -12.58 1.95
C MET A 77 13.14 -12.48 1.41
N SER A 78 13.74 -13.60 1.03
CA SER A 78 15.06 -13.62 0.39
C SER A 78 15.08 -12.86 -0.94
N THR A 79 14.02 -12.99 -1.73
CA THR A 79 13.84 -12.24 -2.99
C THR A 79 13.56 -10.76 -2.71
N VAL A 80 12.74 -10.45 -1.70
CA VAL A 80 12.46 -9.06 -1.28
C VAL A 80 13.75 -8.33 -0.92
N VAL A 81 14.65 -8.96 -0.16
CA VAL A 81 15.95 -8.34 0.19
C VAL A 81 16.78 -8.07 -1.05
N LYS A 82 16.92 -9.04 -1.96
CA LYS A 82 17.64 -8.85 -3.23
C LYS A 82 17.04 -7.75 -4.10
N MET A 83 15.72 -7.61 -4.11
CA MET A 83 15.01 -6.52 -4.78
C MET A 83 15.33 -5.17 -4.15
N LEU A 84 15.39 -5.08 -2.82
CA LEU A 84 15.72 -3.84 -2.11
C LEU A 84 17.19 -3.43 -2.30
N GLU A 85 18.10 -4.40 -2.28
CA GLU A 85 19.54 -4.20 -2.57
C GLU A 85 19.79 -3.82 -4.04
N GLY A 86 18.81 -3.96 -4.93
CA GLY A 86 18.96 -3.68 -6.36
C GLY A 86 19.68 -4.77 -7.14
N VAL A 87 19.86 -5.94 -6.53
CA VAL A 87 20.48 -7.11 -7.19
C VAL A 87 19.56 -7.71 -8.24
N ILE A 88 18.25 -7.59 -8.04
CA ILE A 88 17.21 -8.09 -8.95
C ILE A 88 16.22 -6.96 -9.25
N GLU A 89 15.82 -6.84 -10.52
CA GLU A 89 14.78 -5.89 -10.91
C GLU A 89 13.42 -6.24 -10.30
N VAL A 90 12.70 -5.21 -9.87
CA VAL A 90 11.37 -5.39 -9.28
C VAL A 90 10.34 -5.48 -10.41
N PRO A 91 9.57 -6.57 -10.51
CA PRO A 91 8.51 -6.67 -11.51
C PRO A 91 7.48 -5.57 -11.30
N LYS A 92 6.80 -5.18 -12.38
CA LYS A 92 5.71 -4.21 -12.28
C LYS A 92 4.59 -4.79 -11.40
N PRO A 93 4.23 -4.13 -10.27
CA PRO A 93 3.20 -4.64 -9.38
C PRO A 93 1.83 -4.59 -10.04
N LEU A 94 1.03 -5.62 -9.78
CA LEU A 94 -0.40 -5.63 -10.11
C LEU A 94 -1.17 -4.89 -9.01
N ASN A 95 -2.33 -4.33 -9.35
CA ASN A 95 -3.17 -3.62 -8.38
C ASN A 95 -3.61 -4.58 -7.25
N PRO A 96 -3.11 -4.40 -6.02
CA PRO A 96 -3.41 -5.30 -4.90
C PRO A 96 -4.76 -5.03 -4.26
N PHE A 97 -5.42 -3.93 -4.63
CA PHE A 97 -6.63 -3.42 -4.02
C PHE A 97 -7.89 -3.66 -4.88
N THR A 98 -7.77 -4.36 -6.00
CA THR A 98 -8.88 -4.70 -6.91
C THR A 98 -10.09 -5.34 -6.18
N HIS A 99 -9.83 -6.27 -5.26
CA HIS A 99 -10.88 -6.90 -4.46
C HIS A 99 -11.61 -5.90 -3.54
N LEU A 100 -10.94 -4.82 -3.12
CA LEU A 100 -11.56 -3.81 -2.27
C LEU A 100 -12.61 -2.99 -3.02
N PHE A 101 -12.39 -2.73 -4.30
CA PHE A 101 -13.34 -2.02 -5.16
C PHE A 101 -14.46 -2.94 -5.66
N SER A 102 -14.19 -4.24 -5.87
CA SER A 102 -15.20 -5.22 -6.32
C SER A 102 -16.31 -5.50 -5.30
N ARG A 103 -16.09 -5.26 -4.00
CA ARG A 103 -17.11 -5.47 -2.96
C ARG A 103 -18.10 -4.31 -2.83
N SER A 104 -17.81 -3.19 -3.49
CA SER A 104 -18.68 -1.99 -3.52
C SER A 104 -19.94 -2.18 -4.36
N SER A 105 -19.89 -2.99 -5.42
CA SER A 105 -21.01 -3.14 -6.36
C SER A 105 -22.21 -3.93 -5.84
N ASN A 106 -22.06 -4.70 -4.76
CA ASN A 106 -23.16 -5.48 -4.17
C ASN A 106 -23.71 -4.92 -2.84
N GLN A 107 -23.18 -3.81 -2.31
CA GLN A 107 -23.79 -3.06 -1.22
C GLN A 107 -23.47 -1.57 -1.34
N PRO A 108 -24.43 -0.72 -1.75
CA PRO A 108 -24.17 0.69 -2.09
C PRO A 108 -23.82 1.60 -0.90
N ASN A 109 -23.78 1.07 0.34
CA ASN A 109 -23.69 1.90 1.56
C ASN A 109 -22.58 1.49 2.54
N LEU A 110 -21.60 0.66 2.15
CA LEU A 110 -20.38 0.51 2.96
C LEU A 110 -19.26 1.38 2.41
N SER A 111 -19.20 2.60 2.94
CA SER A 111 -17.97 3.39 2.92
C SER A 111 -16.86 2.58 3.59
N PHE A 112 -15.67 2.66 2.99
CA PHE A 112 -14.45 1.95 3.38
C PHE A 112 -14.06 2.09 4.87
N THR A 113 -14.65 3.06 5.56
CA THR A 113 -14.31 3.52 6.90
C THR A 113 -15.01 2.76 8.03
N ARG A 114 -15.84 1.75 7.72
CA ARG A 114 -16.52 0.91 8.73
C ARG A 114 -16.00 -0.53 8.83
N MET A 115 -14.82 -0.84 8.29
CA MET A 115 -14.15 -2.13 8.53
C MET A 115 -13.26 -2.01 9.79
N PRO A 116 -13.73 -2.43 10.99
CA PRO A 116 -12.84 -2.56 12.13
C PRO A 116 -11.78 -3.62 11.82
N TRP A 117 -10.55 -3.37 12.28
CA TRP A 117 -9.40 -4.28 12.16
C TRP A 117 -9.65 -5.69 12.72
N ASN A 118 -10.77 -5.88 13.43
CA ASN A 118 -11.15 -7.12 14.11
C ASN A 118 -11.82 -8.16 13.19
N PHE A 119 -12.01 -7.90 11.89
CA PHE A 119 -12.60 -8.91 10.99
C PHE A 119 -11.58 -9.91 10.39
N TYR A 120 -10.29 -9.70 10.63
CA TYR A 120 -9.22 -10.59 10.16
C TYR A 120 -8.83 -11.70 11.15
N GLY A 121 -9.57 -11.89 12.23
CA GLY A 121 -9.25 -12.89 13.26
C GLY A 121 -10.47 -13.59 13.82
N SER A 122 -10.96 -14.64 13.15
CA SER A 122 -11.57 -15.82 13.77
C SER A 122 -12.18 -16.74 12.71
N ASN A 123 -11.45 -17.79 12.32
CA ASN A 123 -12.01 -19.14 12.18
C ASN A 123 -10.88 -20.15 12.11
N TRP A 124 -10.15 -20.26 13.22
CA TRP A 124 -9.57 -21.53 13.61
C TRP A 124 -10.50 -22.07 14.69
N SER A 125 -11.43 -22.91 14.27
CA SER A 125 -12.20 -23.75 15.19
C SER A 125 -11.94 -25.18 14.75
N SER A 126 -11.16 -25.84 15.59
CA SER A 126 -10.74 -27.23 15.53
C SER A 126 -11.91 -28.15 15.19
N SER A 127 -11.74 -29.00 14.17
CA SER A 127 -12.50 -30.23 14.07
C SER A 127 -11.75 -31.32 14.84
N LEU A 128 -12.20 -31.58 16.06
CA LEU A 128 -12.14 -32.85 16.77
C LEU A 128 -13.45 -33.01 17.52
#